data_AF-A0A382HLC7-F1
#
_entry.id   AF-A0A382HLC7-F1
#
_cell.length_a   1.000
_cell.length_b   1.000
_cell.length_c   1.000
_cell.angle_alpha   90.00
_cell.angle_beta   90.00
_cell.angle_gamma   90.00
#
_symmetry.space_group_name_H-M   'P 1'
#
loop_
_entity.id
_entity.type
_entity.pdbx_description
1 polymer ?
#
loop_
_entity_poly.entity_id
_entity_poly.type
_entity_poly.pdbx_seq_one_letter_code
_entity_poly.pdbx_strand_id
1 'polypeptide(L)'
;VANTFKNAATGSNTTINAMYTCPGGTTSVVHAIYLSNVDGENSATINLSVSGSANFTTRRYILKTVEVPADSTVIIEKPINLGAGDKLE
;
A
#
# COMPACT_ATOMS: atom_id res chain seq x y z
N VAL A 1 18.48 -20.12 -3.21
CA VAL A 1 17.00 -20.21 -3.34
C VAL A 1 16.54 -18.97 -4.09
N ALA A 2 15.64 -19.13 -5.07
CA ALA A 2 15.12 -17.99 -5.82
C ALA A 2 14.13 -17.19 -4.95
N ASN A 3 14.11 -15.87 -5.10
CA ASN A 3 13.10 -15.05 -4.44
C ASN A 3 11.72 -15.38 -5.01
N THR A 4 10.75 -15.67 -4.14
CA THR A 4 9.35 -15.83 -4.53
C THR A 4 8.70 -14.46 -4.55
N PHE A 5 8.34 -13.97 -5.74
CA PHE A 5 7.57 -12.74 -5.87
C PHE A 5 6.09 -13.00 -5.61
N LYS A 6 5.42 -12.04 -4.96
CA LYS A 6 4.00 -12.10 -4.64
C LYS A 6 3.33 -10.78 -4.98
N ASN A 7 2.15 -10.87 -5.57
CA ASN A 7 1.26 -9.72 -5.80
C ASN A 7 0.18 -9.68 -4.71
N ALA A 8 -0.29 -8.48 -4.40
CA ALA A 8 -1.46 -8.23 -3.56
C ALA A 8 -2.28 -7.09 -4.19
N ALA A 9 -3.60 -7.18 -4.12
CA ALA A 9 -4.50 -6.19 -4.68
C ALA A 9 -5.77 -6.09 -3.82
N THR A 10 -6.34 -4.90 -3.76
CA THR A 10 -7.64 -4.62 -3.15
C THR A 10 -8.33 -3.51 -3.93
N GLY A 11 -9.66 -3.47 -3.88
CA GLY A 11 -10.40 -2.26 -4.25
C GLY A 11 -10.21 -1.15 -3.22
N SER A 12 -10.52 0.08 -3.61
CA SER A 12 -10.61 1.20 -2.67
C SER A 12 -11.76 0.97 -1.68
N ASN A 13 -11.63 1.53 -0.48
CA ASN A 13 -12.63 1.41 0.58
C ASN A 13 -12.65 2.72 1.40
N THR A 14 -13.78 3.01 2.03
CA THR A 14 -13.93 4.16 2.95
C THR A 14 -13.18 3.94 4.27
N THR A 15 -12.75 2.71 4.53
CA THR A 15 -11.91 2.34 5.69
C THR A 15 -10.54 1.83 5.23
N ILE A 16 -9.49 2.18 5.97
CA ILE A 16 -8.13 1.69 5.71
C ILE A 16 -8.02 0.24 6.20
N ASN A 17 -7.71 -0.67 5.29
CA ASN A 17 -7.63 -2.12 5.54
C ASN A 17 -6.29 -2.67 5.04
N ALA A 18 -5.74 -3.64 5.76
CA ALA A 18 -4.48 -4.27 5.35
C ALA A 18 -4.61 -5.04 4.03
N MET A 19 -3.88 -4.58 3.01
CA MET A 19 -3.71 -5.29 1.74
C MET A 19 -2.62 -6.37 1.85
N TYR A 20 -1.57 -6.08 2.62
CA TYR A 20 -0.45 -7.01 2.83
C TYR A 20 0.09 -6.88 4.25
N THR A 21 0.43 -8.02 4.87
CA THR A 21 1.16 -8.06 6.16
C THR A 21 2.44 -8.84 5.95
N CYS A 22 3.58 -8.23 6.32
CA CYS A 22 4.87 -8.89 6.27
C CYS A 22 4.90 -10.05 7.28
N PRO A 23 5.24 -11.29 6.86
CA PRO A 23 5.34 -12.42 7.77
C PRO A 23 6.35 -12.19 8.89
N GLY A 24 6.09 -12.82 10.05
CA GLY A 24 6.98 -12.76 11.21
C GLY A 24 8.38 -13.31 10.89
N GLY A 25 9.41 -12.70 11.49
CA GLY A 25 10.81 -13.14 11.32
C GLY A 25 11.41 -12.89 9.93
N THR A 26 10.72 -12.14 9.06
CA THR A 26 11.19 -11.78 7.71
C THR A 26 11.05 -10.30 7.44
N THR A 27 11.68 -9.83 6.36
CA THR A 27 11.45 -8.51 5.76
C THR A 27 10.85 -8.69 4.37
N SER A 28 10.01 -7.73 3.97
CA SER A 28 9.43 -7.70 2.63
C SER A 28 9.80 -6.39 1.92
N VAL A 29 10.05 -6.47 0.63
CA VAL A 29 10.32 -5.30 -0.22
C VAL A 29 9.18 -5.17 -1.21
N VAL A 30 8.46 -4.05 -1.13
CA VAL A 30 7.45 -3.69 -2.12
C VAL A 30 8.16 -2.99 -3.27
N HIS A 31 8.08 -3.58 -4.46
CA HIS A 31 8.77 -3.06 -5.64
C HIS A 31 8.04 -1.89 -6.29
N ALA A 32 6.71 -1.97 -6.37
CA ALA A 32 5.87 -0.93 -6.92
C ALA A 32 4.45 -1.02 -6.37
N ILE A 33 3.74 0.11 -6.39
CA ILE A 33 2.31 0.19 -6.08
C ILE A 33 1.64 0.99 -7.19
N TYR A 34 0.57 0.43 -7.76
CA TYR A 34 -0.25 1.05 -8.79
C TYR A 34 -1.65 1.30 -8.21
N LEU A 35 -2.05 2.57 -8.17
CA LEU A 35 -3.36 3.01 -7.69
C LEU A 35 -4.13 3.56 -8.88
N SER A 36 -4.94 2.70 -9.51
CA SER A 36 -5.72 3.05 -10.71
C SER A 36 -7.16 3.35 -10.33
N ASN A 37 -7.64 4.54 -10.70
CA ASN A 37 -9.04 4.89 -10.56
C ASN A 37 -9.77 4.56 -11.87
N VAL A 38 -10.65 3.56 -11.81
CA VAL A 38 -11.40 3.03 -12.96
C VAL A 38 -12.88 3.45 -12.95
N ASP A 39 -13.23 4.45 -12.13
CA ASP A 39 -14.59 4.93 -11.94
C ASP A 39 -15.19 5.63 -13.18
N GLY A 40 -14.34 6.21 -14.04
CA GLY A 40 -14.75 6.85 -15.30
C GLY A 40 -15.35 8.25 -15.17
N GLU A 41 -15.71 8.69 -13.95
CA GLU A 41 -16.36 10.00 -13.76
C GLU A 41 -15.80 10.79 -12.58
N ASN A 42 -15.61 10.17 -11.40
CA ASN A 42 -15.21 10.89 -10.19
C ASN A 42 -13.75 10.66 -9.79
N SER A 43 -13.14 11.67 -9.17
CA SER A 43 -11.86 11.52 -8.48
C SER A 43 -12.03 10.72 -7.19
N ALA A 44 -11.01 9.94 -6.83
CA ALA A 44 -10.95 9.20 -5.59
C ALA A 44 -9.86 9.78 -4.67
N THR A 45 -10.20 10.06 -3.41
CA THR A 45 -9.22 10.49 -2.40
C THR A 45 -8.63 9.28 -1.70
N ILE A 46 -7.35 9.00 -1.96
CA ILE A 46 -6.65 7.82 -1.47
C ILE A 46 -5.72 8.15 -0.32
N ASN A 47 -5.67 7.23 0.65
CA ASN A 47 -4.63 7.16 1.66
C ASN A 47 -3.92 5.82 1.50
N LEU A 48 -2.59 5.84 1.59
CA LEU A 48 -1.75 4.65 1.62
C LEU A 48 -0.80 4.77 2.80
N SER A 49 -0.69 3.73 3.61
CA SER A 49 0.06 3.78 4.87
C SER A 49 0.68 2.45 5.26
N VAL A 50 1.59 2.55 6.23
CA VAL A 50 2.15 1.40 6.95
C VAL A 50 1.77 1.47 8.43
N SER A 51 1.37 0.34 9.01
CA SER A 51 1.16 0.17 10.47
C SER A 51 1.68 -1.18 10.97
N GLY A 52 1.42 -1.51 12.23
CA GLY A 52 1.76 -2.83 12.81
C GLY A 52 3.24 -3.01 13.13
N SER A 53 4.03 -1.94 13.01
CA SER A 53 5.47 -2.01 13.20
C SER A 53 5.87 -2.11 14.66
N ALA A 54 7.00 -2.77 14.90
CA ALA A 54 7.67 -2.75 16.20
C ALA A 54 8.20 -1.35 16.57
N ASN A 55 8.40 -0.46 15.58
CA ASN A 55 9.04 0.84 15.78
C ASN A 55 8.04 2.00 15.93
N PHE A 56 6.77 1.80 15.60
CA PHE A 56 5.74 2.83 15.70
C PHE A 56 4.36 2.21 15.91
N THR A 57 3.54 2.88 16.73
CA THR A 57 2.22 2.38 17.14
C THR A 57 1.07 2.96 16.30
N THR A 58 1.34 3.96 15.45
CA THR A 58 0.35 4.65 14.60
C THR A 58 0.67 4.47 13.13
N ARG A 59 -0.30 4.76 12.26
CA ARG A 59 -0.09 4.73 10.80
C ARG A 59 0.91 5.78 10.34
N ARG A 60 1.83 5.36 9.48
CA ARG A 60 2.75 6.24 8.75
C ARG A 60 2.30 6.29 7.29
N TYR A 61 1.83 7.45 6.86
CA TYR A 61 1.29 7.61 5.52
C TYR A 61 2.41 7.77 4.50
N ILE A 62 2.34 6.96 3.44
CA ILE A 62 3.11 7.12 2.22
C ILE A 62 2.40 8.13 1.32
N LEU A 63 1.07 7.99 1.20
CA LEU A 63 0.18 8.97 0.59
C LEU A 63 -0.92 9.33 1.59
N LYS A 64 -1.23 10.61 1.72
CA LYS A 64 -2.33 11.08 2.56
C LYS A 64 -3.17 12.05 1.75
N THR A 65 -4.49 11.79 1.71
CA THR A 65 -5.48 12.64 1.04
C THR A 65 -5.06 13.03 -0.39
N VAL A 66 -4.54 12.06 -1.14
CA VAL A 66 -4.11 12.26 -2.53
C VAL A 66 -5.28 11.99 -3.44
N GLU A 67 -5.61 12.94 -4.31
CA GLU A 67 -6.63 12.73 -5.33
C GLU A 67 -6.07 11.95 -6.51
N VAL A 68 -6.79 10.89 -6.89
CA VAL A 68 -6.56 10.14 -8.12
C VAL A 68 -7.73 10.43 -9.05
N PRO A 69 -7.54 11.26 -10.10
CA PRO A 69 -8.59 11.55 -11.08
C PRO A 69 -9.18 10.29 -11.71
N ALA A 70 -10.43 10.35 -12.19
CA ALA A 70 -11.01 9.29 -12.99
C ALA A 70 -10.11 8.93 -14.18
N ASP A 71 -10.05 7.65 -14.51
CA ASP A 71 -9.26 7.08 -15.60
C ASP A 71 -7.76 7.37 -15.54
N SER A 72 -7.23 7.59 -14.33
CA SER A 72 -5.80 7.85 -14.11
C SER A 72 -5.18 6.83 -13.15
N THR A 73 -3.85 6.82 -13.12
CA THR A 73 -3.07 5.95 -12.23
C THR A 73 -1.97 6.74 -11.54
N VAL A 74 -1.90 6.61 -10.21
CA VAL A 74 -0.75 7.05 -9.41
C VAL A 74 0.15 5.85 -9.16
N ILE A 75 1.46 6.04 -9.35
CA ILE A 75 2.45 4.97 -9.22
C ILE A 75 3.50 5.36 -8.19
N ILE A 76 3.81 4.44 -7.28
CA ILE A 76 4.93 4.56 -6.36
C ILE A 76 5.98 3.52 -6.75
N GLU A 77 7.10 4.02 -7.29
CA GLU A 77 8.19 3.19 -7.84
C GLU A 77 9.41 3.13 -6.90
N LYS A 78 9.36 3.83 -5.77
CA LYS A 78 10.43 3.77 -4.77
C LYS A 78 10.18 2.56 -3.86
N PRO A 79 11.23 1.75 -3.58
CA PRO A 79 11.07 0.56 -2.77
C PRO A 79 10.61 0.92 -1.36
N ILE A 80 9.61 0.19 -0.86
CA ILE A 80 9.13 0.31 0.52
C ILE A 80 9.54 -0.97 1.25
N ASN A 81 10.34 -0.81 2.31
CA ASN A 81 10.79 -1.91 3.14
C ASN A 81 9.82 -2.09 4.31
N LEU A 82 9.35 -3.32 4.48
CA LEU A 82 8.46 -3.72 5.57
C LEU A 82 9.21 -4.68 6.49
N GLY A 83 9.16 -4.40 7.79
CA GLY A 83 9.63 -5.29 8.84
C GLY A 83 8.56 -6.32 9.23
N ALA A 84 8.96 -7.30 10.06
CA ALA A 84 8.07 -8.32 10.56
C ALA A 84 6.82 -7.72 11.23
N GLY A 85 5.62 -8.10 10.76
CA GLY A 85 4.35 -7.60 11.28
C GLY A 85 3.87 -6.26 10.69
N ASP A 86 4.72 -5.56 9.93
CA ASP A 86 4.32 -4.35 9.23
C ASP A 86 3.19 -4.66 8.22
N LYS A 87 2.21 -3.78 8.16
CA LYS A 87 1.03 -3.87 7.30
C LYS A 87 1.05 -2.74 6.29
N LEU A 88 0.96 -3.06 5.00
CA LEU A 88 0.68 -2.10 3.94
C LEU A 88 -0.84 -2.04 3.73
N GLU A 89 -1.40 -0.82 3.78
CA GLU A 89 -2.84 -0.59 3.88
C GLU A 89 -3.31 0.76 3.33
#